data_AF-A0A2X3ERP8-F1
#
_entry.id   AF-A0A2X3ERP8-F1
#
_cell.length_a   1.000
_cell.length_b   1.000
_cell.length_c   1.000
_cell.angle_alpha   90.00
_cell.angle_beta   90.00
_cell.angle_gamma   90.00
#
_symmetry.space_group_name_H-M   'P 1'
#
loop_
_entity.id
_entity.type
_entity.pdbx_description
1 polymer ?
#
loop_
_entity_poly.entity_id
_entity_poly.type
_entity_poly.pdbx_seq_one_letter_code
_entity_poly.pdbx_strand_id
1 'polypeptide(L)'
;MMLTSMNCCRARRWAIAAESDGILSSATQVQTAGVLDDTYAAAAEALSYGAQLTDSGVTFRVWAPTAQQVELVIYSADKKVIASHPMTRDSASGAWSWQGGSDLKAPSTATR
;
A
#
# COMPACT_ATOMS: atom_id res chain seq x y z
N MET A 1 26.90 -5.82 1.88
CA MET A 1 25.79 -5.05 2.47
C MET A 1 24.59 -5.19 1.55
N MET A 2 23.74 -6.17 1.79
CA MET A 2 22.58 -6.47 0.94
C MET A 2 21.50 -5.45 1.30
N LEU A 3 21.25 -4.47 0.43
CA LEU A 3 20.07 -3.61 0.55
C LEU A 3 18.84 -4.52 0.48
N THR A 4 18.11 -4.68 1.58
CA THR A 4 16.85 -5.43 1.57
C THR A 4 15.87 -4.66 0.68
N SER A 5 15.56 -5.21 -0.51
CA SER A 5 14.73 -4.60 -1.56
C SER A 5 13.44 -3.95 -1.01
N MET A 6 12.88 -4.53 0.06
CA MET A 6 11.65 -4.07 0.74
C MET A 6 11.72 -2.67 1.37
N ASN A 7 12.88 -2.22 1.88
CA ASN A 7 13.00 -0.87 2.47
C ASN A 7 13.39 0.20 1.44
N CYS A 8 14.00 -0.24 0.34
CA CYS A 8 14.41 0.62 -0.76
C CYS A 8 13.23 1.49 -1.21
N CYS A 9 12.06 0.90 -1.41
CA CYS A 9 10.91 1.55 -2.06
C CYS A 9 10.01 2.44 -1.19
N ARG A 10 10.32 2.62 0.10
CA ARG A 10 9.46 3.38 1.03
C ARG A 10 9.98 4.77 1.38
N ALA A 11 11.16 5.11 0.89
CA ALA A 11 11.78 6.43 1.04
C ALA A 11 12.17 6.99 -0.33
N ARG A 12 12.49 8.29 -0.36
CA ARG A 12 13.08 8.91 -1.54
C ARG A 12 14.42 8.25 -1.84
N ARG A 13 14.68 8.00 -3.13
CA ARG A 13 15.90 7.35 -3.59
C ARG A 13 16.56 8.14 -4.69
N TRP A 14 17.88 8.21 -4.58
CA TRP A 14 18.77 8.86 -5.54
C TRP A 14 19.86 7.89 -5.94
N ALA A 15 20.19 7.86 -7.22
CA ALA A 15 21.43 7.29 -7.72
C ALA A 15 22.47 8.40 -7.76
N ILE A 16 23.67 8.12 -7.26
CA ILE A 16 24.79 9.07 -7.18
C ILE A 16 25.98 8.48 -7.94
N ALA A 17 26.60 9.27 -8.80
CA ALA A 17 27.88 8.96 -9.42
C ALA A 17 28.93 9.97 -8.93
N ALA A 18 30.12 9.47 -8.59
CA ALA A 18 31.25 10.29 -8.15
C ALA A 18 32.53 9.80 -8.82
N GLU A 19 33.47 10.72 -9.00
CA GLU A 19 34.80 10.43 -9.53
C GLU A 19 35.65 9.69 -8.48
N SER A 20 36.82 9.19 -8.87
CA SER A 20 37.70 8.41 -7.98
C SER A 20 38.24 9.20 -6.78
N ASP A 21 38.23 10.53 -6.86
CA ASP A 21 38.58 11.44 -5.77
C ASP A 21 37.38 11.79 -4.85
N GLY A 22 36.21 11.21 -5.13
CA GLY A 22 34.98 11.41 -4.36
C GLY A 22 34.19 12.66 -4.73
N ILE A 23 34.61 13.43 -5.74
CA ILE A 23 33.84 14.58 -6.22
C ILE A 23 32.56 14.09 -6.92
N LEU A 24 31.42 14.68 -6.53
CA LEU A 24 30.11 14.38 -7.10
C LEU A 24 30.09 14.71 -8.60
N SER A 25 29.80 13.71 -9.41
CA SER A 25 29.68 13.84 -10.87
C SER A 25 28.21 14.06 -11.27
N SER A 26 27.29 13.24 -10.74
CA SER A 26 25.86 13.41 -10.99
C SER A 26 24.98 12.77 -9.91
N ALA A 27 23.73 13.25 -9.81
CA ALA A 27 22.69 12.62 -9.01
C ALA A 27 21.34 12.67 -9.73
N THR A 28 20.57 11.59 -9.67
CA THR A 28 19.22 11.50 -10.24
C THR A 28 18.27 10.70 -9.34
N GLN A 29 16.96 10.93 -9.45
CA GLN A 29 15.97 10.10 -8.77
C GLN A 29 15.84 8.74 -9.45
N VAL A 30 15.55 7.71 -8.66
CA VAL A 30 15.40 6.33 -9.16
C VAL A 30 13.95 6.05 -9.53
N GLN A 31 13.72 5.52 -10.73
CA GLN A 31 12.43 4.96 -11.13
C GLN A 31 12.29 3.53 -10.59
N THR A 32 11.16 3.23 -9.94
CA THR A 32 11.06 2.02 -9.08
C THR A 32 9.98 1.03 -9.50
N ALA A 33 9.25 1.31 -10.58
CA ALA A 33 8.16 0.46 -11.04
C ALA A 33 8.63 -0.99 -11.30
N GLY A 34 9.70 -1.19 -12.07
CA GLY A 34 10.18 -2.54 -12.40
C GLY A 34 10.58 -3.39 -11.19
N VAL A 35 11.23 -2.79 -10.18
CA VAL A 35 11.60 -3.53 -8.95
C VAL A 35 10.39 -3.78 -8.05
N LEU A 36 9.36 -2.92 -8.10
CA LEU A 36 8.11 -3.15 -7.38
C LEU A 36 7.36 -4.34 -7.98
N ASP A 37 7.29 -4.43 -9.30
CA ASP A 37 6.63 -5.55 -9.97
C ASP A 37 7.38 -6.86 -9.72
N ASP A 38 8.70 -6.88 -9.92
CA ASP A 38 9.55 -8.05 -9.67
C ASP A 38 9.46 -8.55 -8.22
N THR A 39 9.32 -7.63 -7.25
CA THR A 39 9.25 -8.00 -5.82
C THR A 39 7.84 -8.41 -5.38
N TYR A 40 6.79 -7.74 -5.86
CA TYR A 40 5.45 -7.81 -5.25
C TYR A 40 4.34 -8.33 -6.18
N ALA A 41 4.47 -8.23 -7.51
CA ALA A 41 3.36 -8.45 -8.44
C ALA A 41 2.80 -9.88 -8.34
N ALA A 42 3.64 -10.90 -8.36
CA ALA A 42 3.19 -12.29 -8.32
C ALA A 42 2.33 -12.62 -7.08
N ALA A 43 2.70 -12.09 -5.91
CA ALA A 43 1.92 -12.26 -4.68
C ALA A 43 0.68 -11.35 -4.64
N ALA A 44 0.77 -10.15 -5.21
CA ALA A 44 -0.33 -9.19 -5.29
C ALA A 44 -1.46 -9.67 -6.23
N GLU A 45 -1.12 -10.22 -7.39
CA GLU A 45 -2.08 -10.71 -8.38
C GLU A 45 -2.94 -11.88 -7.88
N ALA A 46 -2.44 -12.63 -6.89
CA ALA A 46 -3.20 -13.71 -6.25
C ALA A 46 -4.27 -13.20 -5.26
N LEU A 47 -4.30 -11.90 -4.96
CA LEU A 47 -5.22 -11.28 -4.01
C LEU A 47 -6.37 -10.56 -4.72
N SER A 48 -7.46 -10.38 -4.00
CA SER A 48 -8.58 -9.53 -4.43
C SER A 48 -8.57 -8.20 -3.69
N TYR A 49 -8.98 -7.12 -4.36
CA TYR A 49 -8.84 -5.75 -3.86
C TYR A 49 -10.17 -5.02 -3.70
N GLY A 50 -10.15 -3.89 -3.00
CA GLY A 50 -11.33 -3.07 -2.71
C GLY A 50 -12.03 -3.46 -1.41
N ALA A 51 -13.29 -3.04 -1.28
CA ALA A 51 -14.17 -3.41 -0.17
C ALA A 51 -14.93 -4.69 -0.55
N GLN A 52 -14.54 -5.81 0.05
CA GLN A 52 -15.09 -7.12 -0.23
C GLN A 52 -16.10 -7.49 0.85
N LEU A 53 -17.38 -7.40 0.53
CA LEU A 53 -18.46 -7.71 1.47
C LEU A 53 -18.89 -9.16 1.31
N THR A 54 -18.99 -9.85 2.45
CA THR A 54 -19.48 -11.22 2.59
C THR A 54 -20.55 -11.25 3.69
N ASP A 55 -21.31 -12.33 3.78
CA ASP A 55 -22.29 -12.47 4.86
C ASP A 55 -21.65 -12.53 6.25
N SER A 56 -20.38 -12.93 6.32
CA SER A 56 -19.58 -12.96 7.55
C SER A 56 -18.89 -11.64 7.92
N GLY A 57 -18.87 -10.64 7.03
CA GLY A 57 -18.18 -9.37 7.27
C GLY A 57 -17.59 -8.72 6.03
N VAL A 58 -16.75 -7.70 6.23
CA VAL A 58 -16.10 -6.95 5.14
C VAL A 58 -14.58 -7.04 5.25
N THR A 59 -13.91 -7.27 4.12
CA THR A 59 -12.45 -7.14 4.00
C THR A 59 -12.11 -5.99 3.09
N PHE A 60 -11.40 -5.00 3.60
CA PHE A 60 -10.82 -3.93 2.80
C PHE A 60 -9.39 -4.30 2.45
N ARG A 61 -9.02 -4.22 1.16
CA ARG A 61 -7.64 -4.41 0.71
C ARG A 61 -7.23 -3.37 -0.33
N VAL A 62 -6.06 -2.79 -0.18
CA VAL A 62 -5.45 -1.83 -1.11
C VAL A 62 -3.99 -2.19 -1.38
N TRP A 63 -3.56 -2.08 -2.63
CA TRP A 63 -2.14 -2.26 -2.98
C TRP A 63 -1.39 -0.95 -2.77
N ALA A 64 -0.48 -0.93 -1.80
CA ALA A 64 0.33 0.26 -1.50
C ALA A 64 1.73 -0.17 -0.99
N PRO A 65 2.55 -0.83 -1.84
CA PRO A 65 3.80 -1.46 -1.42
C PRO A 65 4.85 -0.48 -0.90
N THR A 66 4.79 0.78 -1.35
CA THR A 66 5.68 1.89 -0.99
C THR A 66 5.19 2.70 0.22
N ALA A 67 3.93 2.54 0.64
CA ALA A 67 3.38 3.28 1.77
C ALA A 67 4.09 2.91 3.07
N GLN A 68 4.26 3.90 3.95
CA GLN A 68 4.80 3.68 5.29
C GLN A 68 3.70 3.28 6.28
N GLN A 69 2.52 3.87 6.14
CA GLN A 69 1.33 3.60 6.93
C GLN A 69 0.10 3.77 6.04
N VAL A 70 -0.93 2.96 6.29
CA VAL A 70 -2.24 3.07 5.66
C VAL A 70 -3.31 2.97 6.74
N GLU A 71 -4.26 3.89 6.73
CA GLU A 71 -5.42 3.89 7.62
C GLU A 71 -6.72 3.80 6.81
N LEU A 72 -7.63 2.96 7.28
CA LEU A 72 -9.01 2.92 6.82
C LEU A 72 -9.84 3.88 7.66
N VAL A 73 -10.25 4.99 7.04
CA VAL A 73 -11.14 5.98 7.68
C VAL A 73 -12.57 5.70 7.24
N ILE A 74 -13.45 5.44 8.20
CA ILE A 74 -14.87 5.20 7.97
C ILE A 74 -15.65 6.48 8.25
N TYR A 75 -16.62 6.77 7.39
CA TYR A 75 -17.45 7.97 7.47
C TYR A 75 -18.94 7.63 7.64
N SER A 76 -19.68 8.49 8.35
CA SER A 76 -21.14 8.48 8.39
C SER A 76 -21.75 9.00 7.09
N ALA A 77 -23.08 8.89 6.94
CA ALA A 77 -23.82 9.48 5.81
C ALA A 77 -23.58 11.00 5.66
N ASP A 78 -23.42 11.71 6.79
CA ASP A 78 -23.11 13.14 6.82
C ASP A 78 -21.62 13.46 6.60
N LYS A 79 -20.82 12.48 6.14
CA LYS A 79 -19.37 12.58 5.91
C LYS A 79 -18.55 12.96 7.16
N LYS A 80 -19.03 12.61 8.35
CA LYS A 80 -18.25 12.73 9.58
C LYS A 80 -17.44 11.46 9.81
N VAL A 81 -16.18 11.61 10.24
CA VAL A 81 -15.34 10.45 10.61
C VAL A 81 -15.98 9.74 11.81
N ILE A 82 -16.22 8.44 11.67
CA ILE A 82 -16.76 7.59 12.74
C ILE A 82 -15.68 6.65 13.31
N ALA A 83 -14.70 6.26 12.49
CA ALA A 83 -13.58 5.45 12.93
C ALA A 83 -12.36 5.66 12.02
N SER A 84 -11.16 5.48 12.57
CA SER A 84 -9.93 5.27 11.80
C SER A 84 -9.26 4.00 12.29
N HIS A 85 -8.91 3.11 11.36
CA HIS A 85 -8.29 1.83 11.67
C HIS A 85 -6.94 1.70 10.95
N PRO A 86 -5.83 1.47 11.67
CA PRO A 86 -4.57 1.14 11.02
C PRO A 86 -4.71 -0.19 10.28
N MET A 87 -4.35 -0.21 9.00
CA MET A 87 -4.38 -1.43 8.18
C MET A 87 -3.13 -2.28 8.45
N THR A 88 -3.26 -3.59 8.26
CA THR A 88 -2.14 -4.53 8.36
C THR A 88 -1.50 -4.73 7.00
N ARG A 89 -0.18 -4.56 6.90
CA ARG A 89 0.56 -4.81 5.67
C ARG A 89 0.95 -6.28 5.55
N ASP A 90 0.70 -6.86 4.39
CA ASP A 90 1.30 -8.12 3.97
C ASP A 90 2.73 -7.89 3.44
N SER A 91 3.70 -8.66 3.94
CA SER A 91 5.11 -8.45 3.59
C SER A 91 5.43 -8.88 2.15
N ALA A 92 4.75 -9.92 1.65
CA ALA A 92 5.03 -10.56 0.37
C ALA A 92 4.42 -9.82 -0.84
N SER A 93 3.20 -9.28 -0.72
CA SER A 93 2.50 -8.55 -1.79
C SER A 93 2.60 -7.03 -1.65
N GLY A 94 2.95 -6.53 -0.47
CA GLY A 94 2.86 -5.11 -0.16
C GLY A 94 1.43 -4.55 -0.14
N ALA A 95 0.43 -5.43 -0.16
CA ALA A 95 -0.96 -5.05 0.07
C ALA A 95 -1.20 -4.73 1.55
N TRP A 96 -2.18 -3.87 1.80
CA TRP A 96 -2.66 -3.53 3.13
C TRP A 96 -4.09 -4.01 3.26
N SER A 97 -4.44 -4.65 4.38
CA SER A 97 -5.79 -5.14 4.63
C SER A 97 -6.31 -4.81 6.02
N TRP A 98 -7.63 -4.66 6.13
CA TRP A 98 -8.35 -4.59 7.39
C TRP A 98 -9.67 -5.34 7.27
N GLN A 99 -10.03 -6.11 8.30
CA GLN A 99 -11.26 -6.90 8.33
C GLN A 99 -12.19 -6.35 9.41
N GLY A 100 -13.45 -6.14 9.06
CA GLY A 100 -14.51 -5.66 9.94
C GLY A 100 -15.75 -6.55 9.90
N GLY A 101 -16.66 -6.28 10.82
CA GLY A 101 -17.94 -6.98 10.90
C GLY A 101 -18.89 -6.63 9.76
N SER A 102 -19.99 -7.37 9.67
CA SER A 102 -21.06 -7.18 8.69
C SER A 102 -21.88 -5.90 8.94
N ASP A 103 -21.70 -5.27 10.10
CA ASP A 103 -22.29 -3.98 10.49
C ASP A 103 -21.78 -2.82 9.63
N LEU A 104 -20.58 -2.95 9.05
CA LEU A 104 -20.02 -1.99 8.10
C LEU A 104 -20.55 -2.15 6.68
N LYS A 105 -21.51 -3.07 6.46
CA LYS A 105 -22.28 -3.12 5.21
C LYS A 105 -23.10 -1.84 5.13
N ALA A 106 -22.68 -0.92 4.27
CA ALA A 106 -23.50 0.24 3.94
C ALA A 106 -24.91 -0.25 3.56
N PRO A 107 -26.00 0.42 4.00
CA PRO A 107 -27.32 0.10 3.51
C PRO A 107 -27.27 0.18 1.98
N SER A 108 -27.79 -0.82 1.28
CA SER A 108 -27.67 -1.03 -0.17
C SER A 108 -28.38 0.02 -1.03
N THR A 109 -28.55 1.25 -0.54
CA THR A 109 -29.27 2.33 -1.19
C THR A 109 -28.30 3.39 -1.67
N ALA A 110 -27.44 3.02 -2.62
CA ALA A 110 -26.85 3.96 -3.56
C ALA A 110 -27.33 3.53 -4.95
N THR A 111 -28.62 3.77 -5.21
CA THR A 111 -29.20 3.71 -6.55
C THR A 111 -28.50 4.76 -7.42
N ARG A 112 -28.13 4.33 -8.64
CA ARG A 112 -27.57 5.11 -9.75
C ARG A 112 -28.14 6.51 -9.92
#